data_AF-A0A1Y1LAE0-F1
#
_entry.id   AF-A0A1Y1LAE0-F1
#
_cell.length_a   1.000
_cell.length_b   1.000
_cell.length_c   1.000
_cell.angle_alpha   90.00
_cell.angle_beta   90.00
_cell.angle_gamma   90.00
#
_symmetry.space_group_name_H-M   'P 1'
#
loop_
_entity.id
_entity.type
_entity.pdbx_description
1 polymer ?
#
loop_
_entity_poly.entity_id
_entity_poly.type
_entity_poly.pdbx_seq_one_letter_code
_entity_poly.pdbx_strand_id
1 'polypeptide(L)'
;MNTVWKLEEKYILETGEWYTRLTHWVIRNQYEVELQKRITSSLTTESSNTKKLKSHGLELLYELAAWDDELIKFRKKTIQLVSEMYSSEDGKKIEIDENLIFDAMECHLRPEKKSKKVKKCLVCRVSVQMRNYESVLFDMESKSAKADISNKGSWKPSPQELILRALLNFAKTKDAEDISLTDGDLYFRILYKKKIEFKQMRKFWTLLDQQICALDEINMCKTRLSLKVGDEQENKKSTSKTDRILKHLSMALENKLQYINFIEEHELNYQVSILKNEEKVNMASLERNLGIHSYLETLRLQQYAGQSPDPCPICKNALQEHWSILPCGHCYCLECIQVLFEKANIRLLPCSICRQSHKPEDVSYIRTDAVESQVEETKIKGNYSTKIEAIVKLIINLKKEESTVKVLVFSTWVEVLKVMRNALINNGISTELLSIQSLKKCLAKFKNGEITALLLPISLGSKGLNLIEATHVVLTEPLLNPADELQAIGRIHRIGQTKPTIVHKFVVKSTIEESLYQATNQNAANWDKKDPPALNVEADSILEANEDIDANCSIDHSNEENLELQEPFTNSHNSESNISDTENSSSSESISEEEMDM
;
A
#
# COMPACT_ATOMS: atom_id res chain seq x y z
N MET A 1 -24.72 5.89 14.19
CA MET A 1 -26.16 6.15 14.40
C MET A 1 -26.43 6.60 15.83
N ASN A 2 -26.64 5.71 16.82
CA ASN A 2 -27.12 6.08 18.18
C ASN A 2 -26.37 7.22 18.90
N THR A 3 -25.07 7.43 18.64
CA THR A 3 -24.27 8.48 19.27
C THR A 3 -24.49 9.89 18.72
N VAL A 4 -25.02 10.03 17.50
CA VAL A 4 -25.36 11.36 16.94
C VAL A 4 -26.75 11.78 17.43
N TRP A 5 -27.73 10.86 17.38
CA TRP A 5 -29.08 11.10 17.87
C TRP A 5 -29.11 11.48 19.36
N LYS A 6 -28.39 10.74 20.23
CA LYS A 6 -28.20 11.06 21.66
C LYS A 6 -27.43 12.36 21.98
N LEU A 7 -27.01 13.11 20.95
CA LEU A 7 -26.47 14.46 21.07
C LEU A 7 -27.43 15.48 20.44
N GLU A 8 -28.08 15.13 19.33
CA GLU A 8 -29.18 15.91 18.74
C GLU A 8 -30.37 16.05 19.74
N GLU A 9 -30.60 15.06 20.62
CA GLU A 9 -31.53 15.14 21.78
C GLU A 9 -31.10 16.12 22.90
N LYS A 10 -29.89 16.69 22.86
CA LYS A 10 -29.33 17.52 23.95
C LYS A 10 -29.31 19.02 23.65
N TYR A 11 -29.84 19.45 22.50
CA TYR A 11 -30.05 20.86 22.22
C TYR A 11 -31.05 21.48 23.21
N ILE A 12 -30.83 22.76 23.52
CA ILE A 12 -31.73 23.58 24.33
C ILE A 12 -32.60 24.45 23.41
N LEU A 13 -32.09 24.78 22.22
CA LEU A 13 -32.74 25.57 21.17
C LEU A 13 -33.06 24.72 19.92
N GLU A 14 -33.94 25.16 19.02
CA GLU A 14 -34.14 24.45 17.76
C GLU A 14 -32.90 24.48 16.85
N THR A 15 -32.74 23.47 15.98
CA THR A 15 -31.55 23.32 15.13
C THR A 15 -31.38 24.51 14.19
N GLY A 16 -30.35 25.32 14.44
CA GLY A 16 -30.03 26.53 13.69
C GLY A 16 -30.34 27.84 14.40
N GLU A 17 -31.06 27.80 15.53
CA GLU A 17 -31.33 29.02 16.31
C GLU A 17 -30.05 29.63 16.89
N TRP A 18 -29.09 28.83 17.35
CA TRP A 18 -27.91 29.33 18.07
C TRP A 18 -27.08 30.31 17.21
N TYR A 19 -26.79 29.99 15.94
CA TYR A 19 -26.06 30.92 15.06
C TYR A 19 -26.93 32.10 14.61
N THR A 20 -28.26 31.92 14.56
CA THR A 20 -29.22 32.99 14.23
C THR A 20 -29.27 34.03 15.36
N ARG A 21 -29.37 33.58 16.62
CA ARG A 21 -29.34 34.42 17.82
C ARG A 21 -27.99 35.13 17.97
N LEU A 22 -26.86 34.42 17.84
CA LEU A 22 -25.53 35.05 17.87
C LEU A 22 -25.33 36.09 16.75
N THR A 23 -25.85 35.85 15.54
CA THR A 23 -25.74 36.84 14.46
C THR A 23 -26.63 38.06 14.72
N HIS A 24 -27.85 37.90 15.22
CA HIS A 24 -28.67 39.02 15.68
C HIS A 24 -28.02 39.80 16.84
N TRP A 25 -27.29 39.12 17.74
CA TRP A 25 -26.49 39.76 18.78
C TRP A 25 -25.30 40.54 18.21
N VAL A 26 -24.60 40.02 17.18
CA VAL A 26 -23.51 40.74 16.48
C VAL A 26 -24.04 42.02 15.80
N ILE A 27 -25.19 41.92 15.10
CA ILE A 27 -25.86 43.05 14.45
C ILE A 27 -26.27 44.10 15.50
N ARG A 28 -26.94 43.67 16.58
CA ARG A 28 -27.41 44.56 17.66
C ARG A 28 -26.28 45.35 18.33
N ASN A 29 -25.09 44.77 18.44
CA ASN A 29 -23.92 45.40 19.03
C ASN A 29 -22.96 46.03 18.00
N GLN A 30 -23.36 46.12 16.72
CA GLN A 30 -22.58 46.73 15.62
C GLN A 30 -21.20 46.08 15.37
N TYR A 31 -21.02 44.82 15.76
CA TYR A 31 -19.74 44.10 15.64
C TYR A 31 -19.46 43.48 14.25
N GLU A 32 -20.34 43.69 13.27
CA GLU A 32 -20.30 43.08 11.93
C GLU A 32 -18.95 43.24 11.22
N VAL A 33 -18.36 44.44 11.25
CA VAL A 33 -17.09 44.75 10.57
C VAL A 33 -15.90 44.03 11.22
N GLU A 34 -15.97 43.78 12.54
CA GLU A 34 -14.94 43.04 13.27
C GLU A 34 -15.06 41.53 12.98
N LEU A 35 -16.29 41.01 12.96
CA LEU A 35 -16.58 39.63 12.58
C LEU A 35 -16.19 39.34 11.12
N GLN A 36 -16.54 40.21 10.15
CA GLN A 36 -16.20 40.03 8.73
C GLN A 36 -14.68 40.00 8.50
N LYS A 37 -13.90 40.82 9.23
CA LYS A 37 -12.42 40.73 9.22
C LYS A 37 -11.94 39.36 9.73
N ARG A 38 -12.50 38.88 10.85
CA ARG A 38 -12.12 37.58 11.45
C ARG A 38 -12.48 36.39 10.55
N ILE A 39 -13.66 36.40 9.93
CA ILE A 39 -14.09 35.44 8.90
C ILE A 39 -13.13 35.49 7.71
N THR A 40 -12.83 36.67 7.18
CA THR A 40 -11.91 36.83 6.03
C THR A 40 -10.51 36.27 6.36
N SER A 41 -9.99 36.53 7.58
CA SER A 41 -8.71 35.97 8.03
C SER A 41 -8.72 34.45 8.28
N SER A 42 -9.90 33.83 8.37
CA SER A 42 -10.09 32.38 8.53
C SER A 42 -10.36 31.67 7.19
N LEU A 43 -10.67 32.41 6.13
CA LEU A 43 -10.92 31.92 4.76
C LEU A 43 -9.72 32.26 3.86
N THR A 44 -8.54 31.75 4.21
CA THR A 44 -7.27 32.05 3.52
C THR A 44 -7.13 31.42 2.13
N THR A 45 -8.04 30.54 1.72
CA THR A 45 -8.05 29.90 0.40
C THR A 45 -9.01 30.56 -0.58
N GLU A 46 -8.51 30.97 -1.75
CA GLU A 46 -9.33 31.48 -2.87
C GLU A 46 -10.07 30.36 -3.62
N SER A 47 -10.85 29.52 -2.92
CA SER A 47 -11.76 28.59 -3.59
C SER A 47 -12.92 29.35 -4.26
N SER A 48 -13.47 28.83 -5.35
CA SER A 48 -14.53 29.50 -6.12
C SER A 48 -15.82 29.76 -5.30
N ASN A 49 -16.01 29.03 -4.19
CA ASN A 49 -17.11 29.20 -3.26
C ASN A 49 -16.94 30.44 -2.36
N THR A 50 -15.72 30.85 -1.98
CA THR A 50 -15.50 32.01 -1.08
C THR A 50 -15.85 33.35 -1.74
N LYS A 51 -16.08 33.38 -3.05
CA LYS A 51 -16.56 34.57 -3.78
C LYS A 51 -18.06 34.85 -3.59
N LYS A 52 -18.86 33.89 -3.11
CA LYS A 52 -20.26 34.10 -2.71
C LYS A 52 -20.39 34.58 -1.27
N LEU A 53 -19.63 33.95 -0.36
CA LEU A 53 -19.61 34.17 1.10
C LEU A 53 -19.07 35.56 1.54
N LYS A 54 -19.09 36.57 0.66
CA LYS A 54 -18.77 37.99 0.95
C LYS A 54 -20.02 38.84 1.23
N SER A 55 -21.16 38.18 1.39
CA SER A 55 -22.47 38.73 1.73
C SER A 55 -22.51 39.39 3.11
N HIS A 56 -23.51 40.26 3.33
CA HIS A 56 -23.67 41.00 4.59
C HIS A 56 -24.85 40.45 5.43
N GLY A 57 -24.63 40.26 6.72
CA GLY A 57 -25.66 40.01 7.74
C GLY A 57 -26.64 38.87 7.40
N LEU A 58 -27.89 39.23 7.11
CA LEU A 58 -29.01 38.29 6.90
C LEU A 58 -28.83 37.35 5.69
N GLU A 59 -28.08 37.76 4.67
CA GLU A 59 -27.81 36.91 3.50
C GLU A 59 -26.89 35.74 3.85
N LEU A 60 -25.90 35.98 4.73
CA LEU A 60 -25.02 34.94 5.27
C LEU A 60 -25.80 33.93 6.14
N LEU A 61 -26.80 34.38 6.91
CA LEU A 61 -27.68 33.49 7.67
C LEU A 61 -28.49 32.56 6.76
N TYR A 62 -28.96 33.05 5.61
CA TYR A 62 -29.68 32.22 4.65
C TYR A 62 -28.78 31.16 4.01
N GLU A 63 -27.54 31.50 3.63
CA GLU A 63 -26.56 30.54 3.11
C GLU A 63 -26.17 29.47 4.16
N LEU A 64 -26.02 29.85 5.44
CA LEU A 64 -25.70 28.93 6.53
C LEU A 64 -26.87 27.99 6.86
N ALA A 65 -28.11 28.50 6.89
CA ALA A 65 -29.29 27.67 7.12
C ALA A 65 -29.54 26.67 5.99
N ALA A 66 -29.42 27.11 4.72
CA ALA A 66 -29.53 26.22 3.57
C ALA A 66 -28.47 25.12 3.57
N TRP A 67 -27.26 25.40 4.05
CA TRP A 67 -26.18 24.42 4.18
C TRP A 67 -26.45 23.36 5.27
N ASP A 68 -26.99 23.73 6.44
CA ASP A 68 -27.31 22.76 7.50
C ASP A 68 -28.53 21.88 7.11
N ASP A 69 -29.52 22.47 6.43
CA ASP A 69 -30.63 21.73 5.80
C ASP A 69 -30.13 20.73 4.75
N GLU A 70 -29.19 21.13 3.89
CA GLU A 70 -28.54 20.24 2.94
C GLU A 70 -27.78 19.12 3.65
N LEU A 71 -26.99 19.40 4.70
CA LEU A 71 -26.32 18.36 5.49
C LEU A 71 -27.31 17.33 6.05
N ILE A 72 -28.43 17.76 6.62
CA ILE A 72 -29.45 16.87 7.18
C ILE A 72 -30.09 16.02 6.07
N LYS A 73 -30.40 16.63 4.93
CA LYS A 73 -31.00 15.97 3.75
C LYS A 73 -30.05 14.96 3.11
N PHE A 74 -28.78 15.33 2.92
CA PHE A 74 -27.72 14.45 2.40
C PHE A 74 -27.44 13.28 3.36
N ARG A 75 -27.36 13.53 4.68
CA ARG A 75 -27.20 12.49 5.71
C ARG A 75 -28.34 11.47 5.68
N LYS A 76 -29.60 11.92 5.82
CA LYS A 76 -30.80 11.05 5.84
C LYS A 76 -30.86 10.16 4.60
N LYS A 77 -30.72 10.75 3.41
CA LYS A 77 -30.77 10.02 2.13
C LYS A 77 -29.58 9.08 1.92
N THR A 78 -28.40 9.39 2.45
CA THR A 78 -27.24 8.48 2.38
C THR A 78 -27.46 7.26 3.27
N ILE A 79 -27.99 7.44 4.48
CA ILE A 79 -28.34 6.32 5.37
C ILE A 79 -29.37 5.42 4.70
N GLN A 80 -30.47 5.99 4.19
CA GLN A 80 -31.53 5.24 3.52
C GLN A 80 -31.01 4.38 2.36
N LEU A 81 -30.28 4.98 1.41
CA LEU A 81 -29.77 4.26 0.24
C LEU A 81 -28.71 3.21 0.58
N VAL A 82 -28.04 3.29 1.75
CA VAL A 82 -27.14 2.23 2.23
C VAL A 82 -27.93 1.10 2.90
N SER A 83 -28.99 1.40 3.67
CA SER A 83 -29.90 0.34 4.17
C SER A 83 -30.68 -0.38 3.07
N GLU A 84 -30.84 0.24 1.89
CA GLU A 84 -31.38 -0.43 0.69
C GLU A 84 -30.41 -1.44 0.05
N MET A 85 -29.13 -1.50 0.47
CA MET A 85 -28.12 -2.39 -0.13
C MET A 85 -27.97 -3.77 0.53
N TYR A 86 -28.54 -4.00 1.72
CA TYR A 86 -28.32 -5.23 2.46
C TYR A 86 -29.50 -5.64 3.34
N SER A 87 -29.70 -6.95 3.43
CA SER A 87 -30.54 -7.60 4.45
C SER A 87 -29.69 -8.05 5.63
N SER A 88 -30.31 -8.21 6.80
CA SER A 88 -29.65 -8.64 8.03
C SER A 88 -30.68 -9.31 8.93
N GLU A 89 -30.70 -10.64 8.95
CA GLU A 89 -31.68 -11.40 9.73
C GLU A 89 -31.44 -11.30 11.25
N ASP A 90 -30.18 -11.22 11.68
CA ASP A 90 -29.77 -11.27 13.10
C ASP A 90 -28.74 -10.19 13.51
N GLY A 91 -28.46 -9.22 12.65
CA GLY A 91 -27.43 -8.18 12.89
C GLY A 91 -25.98 -8.68 12.86
N LYS A 92 -25.76 -9.99 12.70
CA LYS A 92 -24.45 -10.65 12.63
C LYS A 92 -24.05 -11.08 11.22
N LYS A 93 -25.02 -11.41 10.37
CA LYS A 93 -24.84 -11.82 8.97
C LYS A 93 -25.41 -10.72 8.07
N ILE A 94 -24.62 -10.29 7.10
CA ILE A 94 -25.01 -9.30 6.09
C ILE A 94 -25.25 -10.06 4.79
N GLU A 95 -26.47 -9.99 4.29
CA GLU A 95 -26.87 -10.66 3.06
C GLU A 95 -27.15 -9.62 1.98
N ILE A 96 -26.77 -9.96 0.74
CA ILE A 96 -26.83 -9.06 -0.41
C ILE A 96 -27.74 -9.74 -1.44
N ASP A 97 -28.75 -9.01 -1.91
CA ASP A 97 -29.69 -9.48 -2.92
C ASP A 97 -28.97 -9.79 -4.25
N GLU A 98 -29.26 -10.95 -4.84
CA GLU A 98 -28.70 -11.37 -6.14
C GLU A 98 -29.06 -10.38 -7.26
N ASN A 99 -30.23 -9.73 -7.17
CA ASN A 99 -30.62 -8.68 -8.11
C ASN A 99 -29.62 -7.51 -8.08
N LEU A 100 -29.07 -7.14 -6.92
CA LEU A 100 -28.09 -6.06 -6.78
C LEU A 100 -26.73 -6.43 -7.41
N ILE A 101 -26.37 -7.72 -7.39
CA ILE A 101 -25.17 -8.24 -8.05
C ILE A 101 -25.36 -8.17 -9.59
N PHE A 102 -26.53 -8.54 -10.10
CA PHE A 102 -26.86 -8.41 -11.52
C PHE A 102 -26.85 -6.94 -11.99
N ASP A 103 -27.49 -6.05 -11.23
CA ASP A 103 -27.48 -4.59 -11.44
C ASP A 103 -26.05 -4.03 -11.48
N ALA A 104 -25.18 -4.51 -10.58
CA ALA A 104 -23.76 -4.15 -10.54
C ALA A 104 -22.97 -4.67 -11.75
N MET A 105 -23.21 -5.92 -12.15
CA MET A 105 -22.62 -6.58 -13.31
C MET A 105 -22.86 -5.77 -14.60
N GLU A 106 -24.13 -5.48 -14.92
CA GLU A 106 -24.49 -4.69 -16.11
C GLU A 106 -23.97 -3.25 -16.05
N CYS A 107 -23.96 -2.63 -14.87
CA CYS A 107 -23.65 -1.20 -14.73
C CYS A 107 -22.16 -0.89 -14.80
N HIS A 108 -21.29 -1.70 -14.18
CA HIS A 108 -19.87 -1.32 -14.01
C HIS A 108 -18.84 -2.43 -13.88
N LEU A 109 -19.21 -3.67 -13.50
CA LEU A 109 -18.23 -4.77 -13.45
C LEU A 109 -17.96 -5.31 -14.87
N ARG A 110 -19.03 -5.67 -15.60
CA ARG A 110 -18.95 -6.31 -16.93
C ARG A 110 -19.97 -5.71 -17.94
N PRO A 111 -19.99 -4.37 -18.16
CA PRO A 111 -20.95 -3.71 -19.03
C PRO A 111 -20.70 -4.00 -20.52
N GLU A 112 -21.69 -4.59 -21.22
CA GLU A 112 -21.55 -5.00 -22.65
C GLU A 112 -21.09 -3.89 -23.60
N LYS A 113 -21.54 -2.65 -23.32
CA LYS A 113 -21.32 -1.47 -24.17
C LYS A 113 -21.13 -0.26 -23.27
N LYS A 114 -20.07 0.53 -23.49
CA LYS A 114 -19.79 1.80 -22.78
C LYS A 114 -20.75 2.94 -23.20
N SER A 115 -22.05 2.68 -23.17
CA SER A 115 -23.10 3.65 -23.46
C SER A 115 -23.17 4.70 -22.36
N LYS A 116 -23.16 5.98 -22.73
CA LYS A 116 -23.33 7.11 -21.80
C LYS A 116 -24.75 7.19 -21.18
N LYS A 117 -25.63 6.23 -21.44
CA LYS A 117 -27.05 6.20 -21.04
C LYS A 117 -27.47 4.98 -20.21
N VAL A 118 -26.54 4.12 -19.75
CA VAL A 118 -26.89 3.00 -18.85
C VAL A 118 -27.41 3.57 -17.51
N LYS A 119 -28.47 2.97 -16.96
CA LYS A 119 -28.98 3.33 -15.62
C LYS A 119 -27.93 2.94 -14.59
N LYS A 120 -27.66 3.82 -13.62
CA LYS A 120 -26.71 3.51 -12.53
C LYS A 120 -27.37 2.57 -11.53
N CYS A 121 -26.73 1.43 -11.25
CA CYS A 121 -27.10 0.51 -10.18
C CYS A 121 -27.12 1.21 -8.81
N LEU A 122 -27.75 0.59 -7.80
CA LEU A 122 -27.83 1.15 -6.45
C LEU A 122 -26.43 1.46 -5.86
N VAL A 123 -25.44 0.60 -6.06
CA VAL A 123 -24.06 0.81 -5.59
C VAL A 123 -23.46 2.11 -6.15
N CYS A 124 -23.61 2.35 -7.45
CA CYS A 124 -23.17 3.57 -8.13
C CYS A 124 -24.01 4.80 -7.74
N ARG A 125 -25.33 4.64 -7.46
CA ARG A 125 -26.19 5.71 -6.92
C ARG A 125 -25.72 6.14 -5.53
N VAL A 126 -25.41 5.19 -4.64
CA VAL A 126 -24.86 5.46 -3.31
C VAL A 126 -23.51 6.15 -3.40
N SER A 127 -22.60 5.70 -4.27
CA SER A 127 -21.28 6.34 -4.41
C SER A 127 -21.37 7.79 -4.92
N VAL A 128 -22.36 8.13 -5.76
CA VAL A 128 -22.66 9.51 -6.16
C VAL A 128 -23.26 10.31 -4.99
N GLN A 129 -24.24 9.74 -4.27
CA GLN A 129 -24.86 10.40 -3.12
C GLN A 129 -23.83 10.70 -2.01
N MET A 130 -22.91 9.76 -1.74
CA MET A 130 -21.80 9.94 -0.79
C MET A 130 -20.87 11.08 -1.21
N ARG A 131 -20.50 11.17 -2.50
CA ARG A 131 -19.66 12.26 -3.01
C ARG A 131 -20.33 13.63 -2.87
N ASN A 132 -21.65 13.70 -3.09
CA ASN A 132 -22.39 14.94 -2.90
C ASN A 132 -22.41 15.36 -1.41
N TYR A 133 -22.62 14.39 -0.50
CA TYR A 133 -22.54 14.65 0.95
C TYR A 133 -21.11 15.06 1.38
N GLU A 134 -20.08 14.42 0.82
CA GLU A 134 -18.67 14.75 1.02
C GLU A 134 -18.36 16.21 0.67
N SER A 135 -18.86 16.70 -0.48
CA SER A 135 -18.67 18.09 -0.93
C SER A 135 -19.44 19.16 -0.14
N VAL A 136 -20.36 18.78 0.74
CA VAL A 136 -21.04 19.71 1.68
C VAL A 136 -20.37 19.66 3.06
N LEU A 137 -19.83 18.49 3.44
CA LEU A 137 -19.27 18.23 4.78
C LEU A 137 -17.77 18.56 4.92
N PHE A 138 -17.04 18.71 3.81
CA PHE A 138 -15.61 19.04 3.76
C PHE A 138 -15.31 20.02 2.61
N ASP A 139 -14.27 20.84 2.73
CA ASP A 139 -13.81 21.67 1.62
C ASP A 139 -13.07 20.81 0.58
N MET A 140 -13.74 20.62 -0.56
CA MET A 140 -13.26 19.80 -1.68
C MET A 140 -12.62 20.70 -2.72
N GLU A 141 -11.28 20.66 -2.80
CA GLU A 141 -10.51 21.40 -3.80
C GLU A 141 -11.01 21.05 -5.21
N SER A 142 -11.43 22.09 -5.95
CA SER A 142 -12.07 21.92 -7.26
C SER A 142 -11.05 21.40 -8.27
N LYS A 143 -11.13 20.10 -8.58
CA LYS A 143 -10.17 19.38 -9.44
C LYS A 143 -9.79 20.19 -10.68
N SER A 144 -8.53 20.60 -10.77
CA SER A 144 -7.91 20.97 -12.04
C SER A 144 -8.01 19.78 -13.01
N ALA A 145 -8.13 20.05 -14.31
CA ALA A 145 -8.52 19.05 -15.31
C ALA A 145 -7.44 17.98 -15.64
N LYS A 146 -6.42 17.83 -14.79
CA LYS A 146 -5.29 16.89 -14.92
C LYS A 146 -4.88 16.24 -13.57
N ALA A 147 -5.79 16.12 -12.61
CA ALA A 147 -5.51 15.45 -11.33
C ALA A 147 -5.84 13.95 -11.38
N ASP A 148 -4.91 13.13 -10.89
CA ASP A 148 -4.99 11.66 -10.89
C ASP A 148 -6.19 11.05 -10.14
N ILE A 149 -6.39 9.74 -10.37
CA ILE A 149 -7.52 8.95 -9.84
C ILE A 149 -7.36 8.62 -8.33
N SER A 150 -6.42 9.29 -7.64
CA SER A 150 -6.29 9.30 -6.18
C SER A 150 -7.51 9.99 -5.53
N ASN A 151 -8.57 9.24 -5.24
CA ASN A 151 -9.75 9.71 -4.51
C ASN A 151 -9.48 9.83 -3.00
N LYS A 152 -8.41 10.54 -2.62
CA LYS A 152 -8.14 10.99 -1.25
C LYS A 152 -8.63 12.44 -1.11
N GLY A 153 -9.89 12.62 -0.75
CA GLY A 153 -10.46 13.95 -0.54
C GLY A 153 -9.71 14.74 0.55
N SER A 154 -9.61 16.05 0.35
CA SER A 154 -9.14 17.01 1.34
C SER A 154 -10.13 17.05 2.51
N TRP A 155 -9.82 16.38 3.63
CA TRP A 155 -10.67 16.37 4.83
C TRP A 155 -10.67 17.72 5.60
N LYS A 156 -10.44 18.83 4.89
CA LYS A 156 -10.47 20.21 5.40
C LYS A 156 -11.88 20.56 5.88
N PRO A 157 -12.04 21.41 6.91
CA PRO A 157 -13.35 21.91 7.33
C PRO A 157 -14.03 22.68 6.19
N SER A 158 -15.35 22.65 6.10
CA SER A 158 -16.06 23.43 5.06
C SER A 158 -15.95 24.94 5.34
N PRO A 159 -16.06 25.82 4.33
CA PRO A 159 -16.02 27.26 4.57
C PRO A 159 -17.17 27.73 5.48
N GLN A 160 -18.34 27.07 5.45
CA GLN A 160 -19.46 27.33 6.37
C GLN A 160 -19.12 26.92 7.82
N GLU A 161 -18.44 25.80 8.04
CA GLU A 161 -17.95 25.38 9.35
C GLU A 161 -16.92 26.36 9.91
N LEU A 162 -16.04 26.90 9.06
CA LEU A 162 -15.08 27.94 9.43
C LEU A 162 -15.79 29.25 9.82
N ILE A 163 -16.82 29.67 9.08
CA ILE A 163 -17.65 30.84 9.43
C ILE A 163 -18.34 30.64 10.78
N LEU A 164 -19.03 29.51 10.99
CA LEU A 164 -19.71 29.20 12.25
C LEU A 164 -18.73 29.14 13.43
N ARG A 165 -17.49 28.67 13.20
CA ARG A 165 -16.44 28.62 14.23
C ARG A 165 -15.87 30.00 14.53
N ALA A 166 -15.71 30.84 13.51
CA ALA A 166 -15.32 32.24 13.67
C ALA A 166 -16.39 33.02 14.45
N LEU A 167 -17.69 32.80 14.17
CA LEU A 167 -18.81 33.38 14.91
C LEU A 167 -18.83 32.96 16.39
N LEU A 168 -18.74 31.66 16.67
CA LEU A 168 -18.73 31.14 18.05
C LEU A 168 -17.51 31.63 18.83
N ASN A 169 -16.32 31.61 18.22
CA ASN A 169 -15.10 32.13 18.84
C ASN A 169 -15.14 33.65 19.00
N PHE A 170 -15.84 34.39 18.13
CA PHE A 170 -16.04 35.83 18.27
C PHE A 170 -16.92 36.16 19.47
N ALA A 171 -18.09 35.51 19.59
CA ALA A 171 -19.00 35.67 20.72
C ALA A 171 -18.33 35.32 22.06
N LYS A 172 -17.51 34.25 22.09
CA LYS A 172 -16.69 33.87 23.25
C LYS A 172 -15.64 34.93 23.62
N THR A 173 -14.95 35.55 22.66
CA THR A 173 -13.98 36.65 22.93
C THR A 173 -14.61 38.00 23.29
N LYS A 174 -15.94 38.07 23.40
CA LYS A 174 -16.71 39.27 23.75
C LYS A 174 -17.67 39.01 24.92
N ASP A 175 -17.46 37.90 25.64
CA ASP A 175 -18.22 37.46 26.81
C ASP A 175 -19.75 37.54 26.63
N ALA A 176 -20.23 37.01 25.50
CA ALA A 176 -21.67 36.94 25.20
C ALA A 176 -22.39 35.91 26.10
N GLU A 177 -22.99 36.37 27.20
CA GLU A 177 -23.83 35.54 28.09
C GLU A 177 -25.14 35.10 27.41
N ASP A 178 -25.05 34.10 26.51
CA ASP A 178 -26.19 33.51 25.80
C ASP A 178 -26.09 31.97 25.77
N ILE A 179 -27.24 31.30 25.90
CA ILE A 179 -27.44 29.85 25.76
C ILE A 179 -26.94 29.37 24.38
N SER A 180 -26.97 30.24 23.38
CA SER A 180 -26.41 29.97 22.06
C SER A 180 -24.91 29.59 22.06
N LEU A 181 -24.15 29.92 23.11
CA LEU A 181 -22.76 29.45 23.25
C LEU A 181 -22.67 27.95 23.57
N THR A 182 -23.50 27.42 24.47
CA THR A 182 -23.50 26.00 24.83
C THR A 182 -24.01 25.14 23.68
N ASP A 183 -25.03 25.62 22.99
CA ASP A 183 -25.61 24.93 21.83
C ASP A 183 -24.68 25.01 20.61
N GLY A 184 -23.88 26.07 20.46
CA GLY A 184 -22.79 26.13 19.48
C GLY A 184 -21.68 25.10 19.73
N ASP A 185 -21.23 24.92 20.97
CA ASP A 185 -20.26 23.87 21.30
C ASP A 185 -20.85 22.46 21.11
N LEU A 186 -22.14 22.28 21.39
CA LEU A 186 -22.84 21.04 21.09
C LEU A 186 -22.96 20.79 19.59
N TYR A 187 -23.25 21.82 18.78
CA TYR A 187 -23.30 21.76 17.32
C TYR A 187 -21.96 21.26 16.75
N PHE A 188 -20.82 21.80 17.19
CA PHE A 188 -19.52 21.31 16.73
C PHE A 188 -19.21 19.87 17.17
N ARG A 189 -19.64 19.45 18.37
CA ARG A 189 -19.55 18.05 18.80
C ARG A 189 -20.39 17.13 17.90
N ILE A 190 -21.60 17.55 17.53
CA ILE A 190 -22.49 16.82 16.62
C ILE A 190 -21.91 16.77 15.21
N LEU A 191 -21.41 17.88 14.66
CA LEU A 191 -20.77 17.93 13.33
C LEU A 191 -19.53 17.03 13.27
N TYR A 192 -18.71 17.02 14.32
CA TYR A 192 -17.57 16.09 14.44
C TYR A 192 -18.00 14.63 14.46
N LYS A 193 -19.09 14.28 15.16
CA LYS A 193 -19.66 12.91 15.12
C LYS A 193 -20.31 12.59 13.77
N LYS A 194 -20.94 13.54 13.07
CA LYS A 194 -21.43 13.40 11.67
C LYS A 194 -20.28 13.11 10.70
N LYS A 195 -19.11 13.75 10.87
CA LYS A 195 -17.88 13.48 10.11
C LYS A 195 -17.31 12.07 10.35
N ILE A 196 -17.33 11.59 11.61
CA ILE A 196 -16.93 10.21 11.93
C ILE A 196 -17.94 9.22 11.34
N GLU A 197 -19.25 9.49 11.46
CA GLU A 197 -20.32 8.67 10.88
C GLU A 197 -20.17 8.54 9.36
N PHE A 198 -19.88 9.63 8.65
CA PHE A 198 -19.57 9.59 7.21
C PHE A 198 -18.35 8.71 6.91
N LYS A 199 -17.24 8.86 7.64
CA LYS A 199 -16.02 8.06 7.40
C LYS A 199 -16.25 6.56 7.62
N GLN A 200 -17.03 6.17 8.62
CA GLN A 200 -17.38 4.75 8.83
C GLN A 200 -18.40 4.26 7.79
N MET A 201 -19.40 5.08 7.43
CA MET A 201 -20.36 4.75 6.36
C MET A 201 -19.67 4.55 5.01
N ARG A 202 -18.66 5.37 4.68
CA ARG A 202 -17.88 5.27 3.45
C ARG A 202 -17.08 3.97 3.41
N LYS A 203 -16.43 3.58 4.52
CA LYS A 203 -15.76 2.26 4.66
C LYS A 203 -16.74 1.11 4.50
N PHE A 204 -17.90 1.18 5.17
CA PHE A 204 -18.92 0.14 5.13
C PHE A 204 -19.46 -0.07 3.70
N TRP A 205 -19.76 1.02 2.98
CA TRP A 205 -20.12 0.95 1.57
C TRP A 205 -19.01 0.33 0.71
N THR A 206 -17.73 0.66 0.93
CA THR A 206 -16.61 0.03 0.21
C THR A 206 -16.49 -1.48 0.51
N LEU A 207 -16.80 -1.93 1.73
CA LEU A 207 -16.84 -3.36 2.05
C LEU A 207 -18.00 -4.08 1.35
N LEU A 208 -19.18 -3.45 1.27
CA LEU A 208 -20.32 -3.99 0.49
C LEU A 208 -20.01 -4.05 -1.01
N ASP A 209 -19.39 -2.99 -1.56
CA ASP A 209 -18.93 -2.90 -2.95
C ASP A 209 -17.92 -4.04 -3.25
N GLN A 210 -16.93 -4.25 -2.37
CA GLN A 210 -15.98 -5.37 -2.46
C GLN A 210 -16.64 -6.74 -2.33
N GLN A 211 -17.65 -6.90 -1.47
CA GLN A 211 -18.39 -8.16 -1.34
C GLN A 211 -19.20 -8.49 -2.60
N ILE A 212 -19.80 -7.47 -3.26
CA ILE A 212 -20.48 -7.63 -4.56
C ILE A 212 -19.49 -8.05 -5.65
N CYS A 213 -18.32 -7.39 -5.73
CA CYS A 213 -17.25 -7.78 -6.66
C CYS A 213 -16.79 -9.22 -6.43
N ALA A 214 -16.51 -9.62 -5.18
CA ALA A 214 -16.05 -10.96 -4.85
C ALA A 214 -17.09 -12.05 -5.18
N LEU A 215 -18.39 -11.77 -5.03
CA LEU A 215 -19.46 -12.69 -5.44
C LEU A 215 -19.56 -12.81 -6.97
N ASP A 216 -19.35 -11.72 -7.72
CA ASP A 216 -19.25 -11.76 -9.18
C ASP A 216 -18.03 -12.57 -9.66
N GLU A 217 -16.87 -12.34 -9.03
CA GLU A 217 -15.61 -13.08 -9.28
C GLU A 217 -15.78 -14.58 -9.01
N ILE A 218 -16.35 -14.97 -7.85
CA ILE A 218 -16.65 -16.37 -7.52
C ILE A 218 -17.61 -17.01 -8.53
N ASN A 219 -18.56 -16.24 -9.07
CA ASN A 219 -19.45 -16.74 -10.12
C ASN A 219 -18.74 -16.86 -11.48
N MET A 220 -17.80 -15.96 -11.80
CA MET A 220 -16.94 -16.10 -12.98
C MET A 220 -15.99 -17.31 -12.88
N CYS A 221 -15.45 -17.63 -11.70
CA CYS A 221 -14.66 -18.84 -11.49
C CYS A 221 -15.44 -20.15 -11.75
N LYS A 222 -16.78 -20.14 -11.70
CA LYS A 222 -17.63 -21.30 -12.03
C LYS A 222 -17.96 -21.40 -13.51
N THR A 223 -17.95 -20.28 -14.24
CA THR A 223 -18.29 -20.25 -15.67
C THR A 223 -17.20 -20.91 -16.52
N ARG A 224 -17.60 -21.51 -17.64
CA ARG A 224 -16.71 -22.21 -18.58
C ARG A 224 -16.80 -21.57 -19.95
N LEU A 225 -15.73 -21.71 -20.73
CA LEU A 225 -15.73 -21.40 -22.16
C LEU A 225 -16.90 -22.10 -22.86
N SER A 226 -17.84 -21.31 -23.36
CA SER A 226 -19.09 -21.74 -23.94
C SER A 226 -19.13 -21.36 -25.42
N LEU A 227 -19.62 -22.26 -26.26
CA LEU A 227 -19.81 -21.96 -27.68
C LEU A 227 -21.03 -21.04 -27.85
N LYS A 228 -20.85 -19.95 -28.58
CA LYS A 228 -21.92 -19.00 -28.87
C LYS A 228 -22.80 -19.51 -30.02
N VAL A 229 -23.84 -20.28 -29.66
CA VAL A 229 -24.85 -20.76 -30.62
C VAL A 229 -25.59 -19.57 -31.24
N GLY A 230 -25.70 -19.55 -32.57
CA GLY A 230 -26.06 -18.38 -33.37
C GLY A 230 -27.54 -18.02 -33.45
N ASP A 231 -28.29 -18.08 -32.36
CA ASP A 231 -29.71 -17.65 -32.32
C ASP A 231 -29.85 -16.13 -32.15
N GLU A 232 -29.57 -15.39 -33.23
CA GLU A 232 -30.35 -14.22 -33.65
C GLU A 232 -29.92 -13.77 -35.06
N GLN A 233 -30.65 -14.21 -36.10
CA GLN A 233 -30.48 -13.69 -37.47
C GLN A 233 -31.14 -12.30 -37.67
N GLU A 234 -30.96 -11.40 -36.71
CA GLU A 234 -31.54 -10.05 -36.72
C GLU A 234 -30.68 -9.05 -37.52
N ASN A 235 -31.13 -8.83 -38.76
CA ASN A 235 -31.02 -7.58 -39.52
C ASN A 235 -29.64 -6.89 -39.61
N LYS A 236 -28.76 -7.37 -40.51
CA LYS A 236 -27.61 -6.58 -41.02
C LYS A 236 -27.54 -6.54 -42.54
N LYS A 237 -28.43 -5.74 -43.15
CA LYS A 237 -28.28 -5.30 -44.55
C LYS A 237 -27.04 -4.41 -44.70
N SER A 238 -26.33 -4.58 -45.82
CA SER A 238 -25.32 -3.67 -46.40
C SER A 238 -24.26 -3.04 -45.47
N THR A 239 -23.01 -3.48 -45.60
CA THR A 239 -21.80 -2.66 -45.40
C THR A 239 -20.68 -3.17 -46.33
N SER A 240 -19.72 -2.31 -46.66
CA SER A 240 -18.75 -2.46 -47.75
C SER A 240 -17.72 -3.57 -47.52
N LYS A 241 -17.04 -4.00 -48.60
CA LYS A 241 -15.79 -4.79 -48.51
C LYS A 241 -14.73 -4.10 -47.64
N THR A 242 -14.68 -2.77 -47.64
CA THR A 242 -13.76 -1.97 -46.81
C THR A 242 -14.07 -2.09 -45.31
N ASP A 243 -15.35 -2.09 -44.95
CA ASP A 243 -15.80 -2.11 -43.55
C ASP A 243 -15.47 -3.46 -42.89
N ARG A 244 -15.46 -4.56 -43.65
CA ARG A 244 -15.03 -5.88 -43.16
C ARG A 244 -13.57 -5.90 -42.72
N ILE A 245 -12.69 -5.26 -43.49
CA ILE A 245 -11.24 -5.20 -43.19
C ILE A 245 -10.99 -4.31 -41.97
N LEU A 246 -11.66 -3.16 -41.88
CA LEU A 246 -11.62 -2.31 -40.69
C LEU A 246 -12.18 -3.02 -39.46
N LYS A 247 -13.22 -3.84 -39.60
CA LYS A 247 -13.76 -4.68 -38.51
C LYS A 247 -12.74 -5.70 -37.99
N HIS A 248 -12.04 -6.42 -38.86
CA HIS A 248 -11.02 -7.38 -38.40
C HIS A 248 -9.88 -6.69 -37.64
N LEU A 249 -9.56 -5.44 -37.98
CA LEU A 249 -8.58 -4.62 -37.23
C LEU A 249 -9.16 -4.03 -35.93
N SER A 250 -10.44 -3.64 -35.89
CA SER A 250 -11.06 -3.09 -34.68
C SER A 250 -11.42 -4.16 -33.66
N MET A 251 -11.85 -5.36 -34.09
CA MET A 251 -12.14 -6.52 -33.23
C MET A 251 -10.95 -6.87 -32.33
N ALA A 252 -9.70 -6.75 -32.83
CA ALA A 252 -8.49 -7.00 -32.04
C ALA A 252 -8.29 -6.03 -30.86
N LEU A 253 -8.93 -4.85 -30.88
CA LEU A 253 -8.93 -3.88 -29.78
C LEU A 253 -10.25 -3.86 -28.99
N GLU A 254 -11.39 -4.07 -29.66
CA GLU A 254 -12.73 -3.90 -29.09
C GLU A 254 -13.28 -5.18 -28.44
N ASN A 255 -12.92 -6.37 -28.92
CA ASN A 255 -13.41 -7.64 -28.36
C ASN A 255 -12.84 -7.95 -26.97
N LYS A 256 -11.81 -7.23 -26.51
CA LYS A 256 -11.15 -7.46 -25.20
C LYS A 256 -12.06 -7.20 -23.96
N LEU A 257 -13.33 -6.84 -24.19
CA LEU A 257 -14.38 -6.69 -23.18
C LEU A 257 -15.71 -7.37 -23.56
N GLN A 258 -15.80 -8.06 -24.71
CA GLN A 258 -17.03 -8.76 -25.10
C GLN A 258 -16.95 -10.24 -24.74
N TYR A 259 -17.44 -10.54 -23.54
CA TYR A 259 -17.66 -11.86 -22.96
C TYR A 259 -16.40 -12.73 -22.82
N ILE A 260 -15.79 -12.69 -21.63
CA ILE A 260 -14.59 -13.47 -21.24
C ILE A 260 -14.74 -14.98 -21.51
N ASN A 261 -15.98 -15.51 -21.54
CA ASN A 261 -16.28 -16.94 -21.58
C ASN A 261 -17.12 -17.40 -22.80
N PHE A 262 -17.29 -16.60 -23.86
CA PHE A 262 -17.94 -17.05 -25.10
C PHE A 262 -16.97 -17.13 -26.28
N ILE A 263 -17.08 -18.19 -27.07
CA ILE A 263 -16.27 -18.45 -28.27
C ILE A 263 -17.18 -18.52 -29.51
N GLU A 264 -16.80 -17.82 -30.59
CA GLU A 264 -17.44 -17.93 -31.90
C GLU A 264 -16.98 -19.21 -32.62
N GLU A 265 -17.86 -19.90 -33.37
CA GLU A 265 -17.58 -21.25 -33.94
C GLU A 265 -16.28 -21.34 -34.76
N HIS A 266 -15.99 -20.31 -35.54
CA HIS A 266 -14.80 -20.23 -36.39
C HIS A 266 -13.49 -19.99 -35.61
N GLU A 267 -13.56 -19.50 -34.36
CA GLU A 267 -12.40 -19.30 -33.50
C GLU A 267 -12.02 -20.55 -32.70
N LEU A 268 -12.92 -21.53 -32.54
CA LEU A 268 -12.72 -22.68 -31.63
C LEU A 268 -11.37 -23.40 -31.82
N ASN A 269 -11.03 -23.74 -33.06
CA ASN A 269 -9.76 -24.41 -33.39
C ASN A 269 -8.53 -23.53 -33.14
N TYR A 270 -8.68 -22.21 -33.25
CA TYR A 270 -7.62 -21.23 -32.97
C TYR A 270 -7.42 -21.07 -31.46
N GLN A 271 -8.50 -20.92 -30.68
CA GLN A 271 -8.44 -20.84 -29.22
C GLN A 271 -7.85 -22.12 -28.59
N VAL A 272 -8.25 -23.31 -29.08
CA VAL A 272 -7.65 -24.60 -28.67
C VAL A 272 -6.15 -24.67 -29.01
N SER A 273 -5.72 -24.03 -30.10
CA SER A 273 -4.31 -23.97 -30.49
C SER A 273 -3.50 -22.98 -29.65
N ILE A 274 -4.10 -21.86 -29.21
CA ILE A 274 -3.50 -20.94 -28.24
C ILE A 274 -3.28 -21.65 -26.90
N LEU A 275 -4.34 -22.22 -26.32
CA LEU A 275 -4.29 -22.82 -24.98
C LEU A 275 -3.27 -23.96 -24.89
N LYS A 276 -3.15 -24.79 -25.93
CA LYS A 276 -2.12 -25.86 -26.03
C LYS A 276 -0.68 -25.37 -26.22
N ASN A 277 -0.49 -24.11 -26.61
CA ASN A 277 0.82 -23.49 -26.70
C ASN A 277 1.15 -22.74 -25.40
N GLU A 278 0.18 -22.06 -24.79
CA GLU A 278 0.30 -21.47 -23.46
C GLU A 278 0.59 -22.53 -22.40
N GLU A 279 -0.11 -23.67 -22.43
CA GLU A 279 0.17 -24.85 -21.61
C GLU A 279 1.65 -25.26 -21.65
N LYS A 280 2.21 -25.44 -22.85
CA LYS A 280 3.62 -25.85 -23.03
C LYS A 280 4.60 -24.80 -22.54
N VAL A 281 4.34 -23.52 -22.80
CA VAL A 281 5.20 -22.41 -22.36
C VAL A 281 5.16 -22.27 -20.83
N ASN A 282 3.97 -22.38 -20.24
CA ASN A 282 3.77 -22.31 -18.80
C ASN A 282 4.36 -23.53 -18.08
N MET A 283 4.26 -24.74 -18.63
CA MET A 283 4.92 -25.93 -18.10
C MET A 283 6.45 -25.81 -18.14
N ALA A 284 7.04 -25.40 -19.26
CA ALA A 284 8.49 -25.18 -19.35
C ALA A 284 8.98 -24.06 -18.40
N SER A 285 8.15 -23.03 -18.17
CA SER A 285 8.39 -21.99 -17.17
C SER A 285 8.32 -22.54 -15.74
N LEU A 286 7.32 -23.36 -15.44
CA LEU A 286 7.15 -24.03 -14.14
C LEU A 286 8.33 -24.96 -13.82
N GLU A 287 8.73 -25.81 -14.77
CA GLU A 287 9.93 -26.67 -14.64
C GLU A 287 11.19 -25.86 -14.33
N ARG A 288 11.41 -24.75 -15.05
CA ARG A 288 12.55 -23.84 -14.80
C ARG A 288 12.48 -23.23 -13.40
N ASN A 289 11.30 -22.78 -12.97
CA ASN A 289 11.12 -22.15 -11.67
C ASN A 289 11.23 -23.15 -10.51
N LEU A 290 10.79 -24.40 -10.68
CA LEU A 290 11.01 -25.49 -9.73
C LEU A 290 12.50 -25.86 -9.63
N GLY A 291 13.23 -25.87 -10.75
CA GLY A 291 14.69 -26.03 -10.76
C GLY A 291 15.42 -24.92 -9.98
N ILE A 292 15.00 -23.67 -10.17
CA ILE A 292 15.52 -22.52 -9.42
C ILE A 292 15.14 -22.60 -7.93
N HIS A 293 13.93 -23.04 -7.59
CA HIS A 293 13.54 -23.27 -6.19
C HIS A 293 14.41 -24.34 -5.53
N SER A 294 14.62 -25.48 -6.20
CA SER A 294 15.50 -26.55 -5.73
C SER A 294 16.92 -26.05 -5.51
N TYR A 295 17.50 -25.28 -6.46
CA TYR A 295 18.81 -24.64 -6.30
C TYR A 295 18.89 -23.73 -5.05
N LEU A 296 17.90 -22.85 -4.86
CA LEU A 296 17.86 -21.94 -3.71
C LEU A 296 17.64 -22.68 -2.38
N GLU A 297 16.90 -23.79 -2.40
CA GLU A 297 16.68 -24.64 -1.23
C GLU A 297 17.93 -25.45 -0.85
N THR A 298 18.65 -25.99 -1.83
CA THR A 298 19.97 -26.63 -1.63
C THR A 298 20.98 -25.63 -1.05
N LEU A 299 21.03 -24.40 -1.57
CA LEU A 299 21.84 -23.31 -0.99
C LEU A 299 21.44 -22.99 0.47
N ARG A 300 20.13 -22.98 0.77
CA ARG A 300 19.62 -22.74 2.14
C ARG A 300 20.05 -23.84 3.10
N LEU A 301 19.96 -25.11 2.70
CA LEU A 301 20.38 -26.25 3.53
C LEU A 301 21.88 -26.19 3.82
N GLN A 302 22.70 -25.85 2.83
CA GLN A 302 24.15 -25.68 3.00
C GLN A 302 24.49 -24.53 3.95
N GLN A 303 23.86 -23.35 3.78
CA GLN A 303 24.16 -22.18 4.62
C GLN A 303 23.69 -22.29 6.07
N TYR A 304 22.60 -23.02 6.35
CA TYR A 304 21.92 -23.01 7.67
C TYR A 304 21.85 -24.36 8.37
N ALA A 305 21.83 -25.49 7.66
CA ALA A 305 21.82 -26.83 8.27
C ALA A 305 23.21 -27.51 8.29
N GLY A 306 24.21 -26.95 7.60
CA GLY A 306 25.57 -27.50 7.54
C GLY A 306 25.68 -28.84 6.82
N GLN A 307 24.64 -29.23 6.07
CA GLN A 307 24.61 -30.47 5.30
C GLN A 307 25.36 -30.27 3.97
N SER A 308 26.33 -31.15 3.70
CA SER A 308 26.94 -31.26 2.37
C SER A 308 25.89 -31.69 1.34
N PRO A 309 25.91 -31.17 0.10
CA PRO A 309 25.04 -31.68 -0.96
C PRO A 309 25.35 -33.14 -1.29
N ASP A 310 24.41 -33.78 -1.98
CA ASP A 310 24.56 -35.16 -2.47
C ASP A 310 25.88 -35.35 -3.27
N PRO A 311 26.51 -36.53 -3.18
CA PRO A 311 27.72 -36.83 -3.93
C PRO A 311 27.50 -36.71 -5.44
N CYS A 312 28.56 -36.35 -6.18
CA CYS A 312 28.46 -36.10 -7.61
C CYS A 312 27.85 -37.31 -8.37
N PRO A 313 26.81 -37.13 -9.19
CA PRO A 313 26.12 -38.25 -9.86
C PRO A 313 27.00 -39.00 -10.88
N ILE A 314 28.17 -38.46 -11.24
CA ILE A 314 29.09 -39.06 -12.22
C ILE A 314 30.20 -39.86 -11.51
N CYS A 315 30.98 -39.24 -10.62
CA CYS A 315 32.08 -39.92 -9.92
C CYS A 315 31.74 -40.49 -8.54
N LYS A 316 30.57 -40.15 -7.97
CA LYS A 316 30.13 -40.49 -6.60
C LYS A 316 31.00 -39.97 -5.46
N ASN A 317 31.96 -39.10 -5.74
CA ASN A 317 32.73 -38.39 -4.71
C ASN A 317 31.83 -37.41 -3.95
N ALA A 318 32.04 -37.29 -2.64
CA ALA A 318 31.38 -36.29 -1.80
C ALA A 318 31.79 -34.87 -2.22
N LEU A 319 30.82 -33.96 -2.29
CA LEU A 319 31.05 -32.57 -2.65
C LEU A 319 31.35 -31.75 -1.39
N GLN A 320 32.63 -31.50 -1.13
CA GLN A 320 33.12 -30.88 0.11
C GLN A 320 33.53 -29.41 -0.05
N GLU A 321 34.58 -29.13 -0.82
CA GLU A 321 35.18 -27.79 -0.91
C GLU A 321 34.72 -27.00 -2.15
N HIS A 322 34.67 -27.66 -3.31
CA HIS A 322 34.34 -27.02 -4.59
C HIS A 322 33.41 -27.89 -5.43
N TRP A 323 32.33 -27.30 -5.93
CA TRP A 323 31.43 -27.96 -6.88
C TRP A 323 30.69 -26.93 -7.74
N SER A 324 29.93 -27.43 -8.71
CA SER A 324 29.06 -26.65 -9.58
C SER A 324 27.62 -27.09 -9.40
N ILE A 325 26.68 -26.17 -9.61
CA ILE A 325 25.24 -26.47 -9.64
C ILE A 325 24.64 -25.95 -10.95
N LEU A 326 23.83 -26.79 -11.59
CA LEU A 326 23.04 -26.43 -12.77
C LEU A 326 21.74 -25.69 -12.35
N PRO A 327 21.13 -24.88 -13.23
CA PRO A 327 19.83 -24.24 -12.97
C PRO A 327 18.65 -25.17 -12.62
N CYS A 328 18.84 -26.49 -12.71
CA CYS A 328 17.90 -27.52 -12.24
C CYS A 328 18.19 -28.03 -10.81
N GLY A 329 19.05 -27.37 -10.03
CA GLY A 329 19.42 -27.76 -8.66
C GLY A 329 20.50 -28.85 -8.54
N HIS A 330 20.77 -29.59 -9.61
CA HIS A 330 21.68 -30.75 -9.59
C HIS A 330 23.17 -30.35 -9.50
N CYS A 331 23.89 -30.99 -8.58
CA CYS A 331 25.27 -30.68 -8.20
C CYS A 331 26.33 -31.62 -8.83
N TYR A 332 27.50 -31.10 -9.20
CA TYR A 332 28.60 -31.84 -9.85
C TYR A 332 29.98 -31.35 -9.37
N CYS A 333 30.96 -32.24 -9.19
CA CYS A 333 32.34 -31.81 -8.93
C CYS A 333 32.94 -31.10 -10.16
N LEU A 334 33.97 -30.28 -9.95
CA LEU A 334 34.59 -29.47 -11.00
C LEU A 334 35.15 -30.32 -12.16
N GLU A 335 35.69 -31.50 -11.86
CA GLU A 335 36.21 -32.45 -12.86
C GLU A 335 35.07 -32.98 -13.76
N CYS A 336 33.96 -33.39 -13.15
CA CYS A 336 32.86 -34.02 -13.88
C CYS A 336 32.02 -33.02 -14.67
N ILE A 337 31.87 -31.77 -14.20
CA ILE A 337 31.23 -30.72 -14.99
C ILE A 337 32.11 -30.31 -16.18
N GLN A 338 33.45 -30.28 -16.03
CA GLN A 338 34.37 -30.05 -17.15
C GLN A 338 34.26 -31.15 -18.21
N VAL A 339 34.21 -32.43 -17.81
CA VAL A 339 33.98 -33.56 -18.75
C VAL A 339 32.61 -33.48 -19.44
N LEU A 340 31.59 -32.90 -18.80
CA LEU A 340 30.32 -32.59 -19.47
C LEU A 340 30.44 -31.44 -20.48
N PHE A 341 31.22 -30.39 -20.18
CA PHE A 341 31.51 -29.31 -21.12
C PHE A 341 32.28 -29.78 -22.35
N GLU A 342 33.30 -30.62 -22.17
CA GLU A 342 34.13 -31.17 -23.25
C GLU A 342 33.35 -32.12 -24.18
N LYS A 343 32.31 -32.79 -23.65
CA LYS A 343 31.41 -33.66 -24.44
C LYS A 343 30.21 -32.93 -25.04
N ALA A 344 29.84 -31.77 -24.50
CA ALA A 344 28.81 -30.92 -25.09
C ALA A 344 29.35 -30.20 -26.31
N ASN A 345 28.58 -30.14 -27.41
CA ASN A 345 28.93 -29.36 -28.61
C ASN A 345 28.69 -27.84 -28.40
N ILE A 346 29.33 -27.29 -27.36
CA ILE A 346 29.47 -25.87 -26.97
C ILE A 346 28.18 -25.11 -26.63
N ARG A 347 27.02 -25.46 -27.22
CA ARG A 347 25.78 -24.66 -27.12
C ARG A 347 24.86 -25.02 -25.96
N LEU A 348 24.80 -26.29 -25.56
CA LEU A 348 23.87 -26.79 -24.55
C LEU A 348 24.53 -27.91 -23.73
N LEU A 349 24.39 -27.81 -22.41
CA LEU A 349 24.93 -28.71 -21.41
C LEU A 349 23.78 -29.54 -20.81
N PRO A 350 23.66 -30.85 -21.15
CA PRO A 350 22.61 -31.70 -20.61
C PRO A 350 22.93 -32.16 -19.19
N CYS A 351 21.99 -31.97 -18.26
CA CYS A 351 22.05 -32.53 -16.91
C CYS A 351 22.02 -34.06 -16.95
N SER A 352 22.94 -34.76 -16.26
CA SER A 352 22.97 -36.23 -16.26
C SER A 352 21.83 -36.87 -15.45
N ILE A 353 21.15 -36.09 -14.59
CA ILE A 353 20.01 -36.55 -13.78
C ILE A 353 18.70 -36.26 -14.54
N CYS A 354 18.30 -35.00 -14.67
CA CYS A 354 17.01 -34.64 -15.27
C CYS A 354 17.01 -34.47 -16.81
N ARG A 355 18.16 -34.60 -17.48
CA ARG A 355 18.35 -34.43 -18.95
C ARG A 355 18.00 -33.04 -19.51
N GLN A 356 17.55 -32.10 -18.67
CA GLN A 356 17.32 -30.71 -19.05
C GLN A 356 18.62 -30.08 -19.57
N SER A 357 18.51 -29.28 -20.63
CA SER A 357 19.65 -28.65 -21.29
C SER A 357 19.80 -27.20 -20.83
N HIS A 358 20.97 -26.86 -20.31
CA HIS A 358 21.31 -25.54 -19.79
C HIS A 358 22.36 -24.85 -20.67
N LYS A 359 22.52 -23.54 -20.58
CA LYS A 359 23.68 -22.88 -21.18
C LYS A 359 24.91 -23.03 -20.28
N PRO A 360 26.13 -23.01 -20.84
CA PRO A 360 27.36 -22.86 -20.06
C PRO A 360 27.38 -21.61 -19.16
N GLU A 361 26.77 -20.52 -19.66
CA GLU A 361 26.61 -19.23 -18.97
C GLU A 361 25.79 -19.32 -17.67
N ASP A 362 24.88 -20.29 -17.58
CA ASP A 362 23.93 -20.42 -16.45
C ASP A 362 24.49 -21.31 -15.31
N VAL A 363 25.71 -21.85 -15.41
CA VAL A 363 26.29 -22.78 -14.42
C VAL A 363 26.91 -22.01 -13.26
N SER A 364 26.39 -22.24 -12.05
CA SER A 364 26.89 -21.62 -10.82
C SER A 364 28.01 -22.46 -10.21
N TYR A 365 29.11 -21.82 -9.82
CA TYR A 365 30.23 -22.49 -9.13
C TYR A 365 30.24 -22.09 -7.65
N ILE A 366 30.25 -23.10 -6.78
CA ILE A 366 30.33 -22.93 -5.33
C ILE A 366 31.72 -23.34 -4.86
N ARG A 367 32.27 -22.50 -4.00
CA ARG A 367 33.55 -22.65 -3.33
C ARG A 367 33.31 -22.34 -1.86
N THR A 368 33.36 -23.36 -0.99
CA THR A 368 33.20 -23.18 0.46
C THR A 368 34.46 -22.62 1.12
N ASP A 369 35.60 -22.64 0.42
CA ASP A 369 36.76 -21.79 0.67
C ASP A 369 36.40 -20.30 0.50
N ALA A 370 35.59 -19.77 1.43
CA ALA A 370 35.47 -18.35 1.66
C ALA A 370 36.89 -17.80 1.79
N VAL A 371 37.27 -16.96 0.82
CA VAL A 371 38.67 -16.67 0.52
C VAL A 371 39.37 -16.08 1.74
N GLU A 372 40.37 -16.80 2.28
CA GLU A 372 41.35 -16.27 3.25
C GLU A 372 42.31 -15.26 2.58
N SER A 373 41.73 -14.26 1.92
CA SER A 373 42.41 -13.00 1.65
C SER A 373 42.79 -12.40 2.99
N GLN A 374 43.99 -11.83 3.08
CA GLN A 374 44.53 -11.26 4.31
C GLN A 374 43.95 -9.86 4.60
N VAL A 375 42.62 -9.78 4.61
CA VAL A 375 41.79 -8.67 5.07
C VAL A 375 40.79 -9.30 6.03
N GLU A 376 40.61 -8.72 7.22
CA GLU A 376 39.65 -9.24 8.21
C GLU A 376 38.19 -9.02 7.77
N GLU A 377 37.71 -9.81 6.81
CA GLU A 377 36.31 -9.88 6.37
C GLU A 377 35.43 -10.31 7.56
N THR A 378 34.81 -9.32 8.20
CA THR A 378 33.93 -9.50 9.36
C THR A 378 32.68 -10.27 8.94
N LYS A 379 32.72 -11.59 9.12
CA LYS A 379 31.64 -12.52 8.77
C LYS A 379 30.36 -12.17 9.54
N ILE A 380 29.35 -11.75 8.79
CA ILE A 380 28.07 -11.27 9.31
C ILE A 380 27.23 -12.47 9.75
N LYS A 381 26.53 -12.33 10.87
CA LYS A 381 25.53 -13.28 11.37
C LYS A 381 24.15 -12.94 10.81
N GLY A 382 23.62 -13.78 9.92
CA GLY A 382 22.28 -13.70 9.34
C GLY A 382 22.27 -13.42 7.83
N ASN A 383 21.17 -13.76 7.16
CA ASN A 383 20.99 -13.53 5.73
C ASN A 383 20.48 -12.11 5.47
N TYR A 384 21.24 -11.29 4.73
CA TYR A 384 20.85 -9.93 4.37
C TYR A 384 21.21 -9.63 2.91
N SER A 385 20.60 -8.60 2.32
CA SER A 385 21.00 -8.15 0.99
C SER A 385 22.42 -7.55 1.03
N THR A 386 23.17 -7.70 -0.07
CA THR A 386 24.58 -7.27 -0.18
C THR A 386 24.84 -5.82 0.27
N LYS A 387 23.87 -4.92 0.06
CA LYS A 387 23.89 -3.55 0.58
C LYS A 387 23.83 -3.48 2.10
N ILE A 388 22.90 -4.20 2.72
CA ILE A 388 22.75 -4.25 4.19
C ILE A 388 24.00 -4.89 4.79
N GLU A 389 24.51 -5.95 4.17
CA GLU A 389 25.77 -6.58 4.57
C GLU A 389 26.95 -5.60 4.55
N ALA A 390 27.13 -4.85 3.46
CA ALA A 390 28.21 -3.87 3.34
C ALA A 390 28.10 -2.74 4.38
N ILE A 391 26.88 -2.29 4.71
CA ILE A 391 26.63 -1.30 5.77
C ILE A 391 26.94 -1.86 7.16
N VAL A 392 26.56 -3.12 7.43
CA VAL A 392 26.85 -3.80 8.70
C VAL A 392 28.36 -4.01 8.86
N LYS A 393 29.07 -4.49 7.84
CA LYS A 393 30.55 -4.57 7.82
C LYS A 393 31.22 -3.23 8.10
N LEU A 394 30.77 -2.15 7.44
CA LEU A 394 31.28 -0.81 7.68
C LEU A 394 31.11 -0.40 9.17
N ILE A 395 29.92 -0.57 9.74
CA ILE A 395 29.65 -0.15 11.13
C ILE A 395 30.40 -1.02 12.15
N ILE A 396 30.61 -2.31 11.87
CA ILE A 396 31.47 -3.18 12.69
C ILE A 396 32.93 -2.71 12.64
N ASN A 397 33.46 -2.41 11.45
CA ASN A 397 34.85 -1.99 11.28
C ASN A 397 35.11 -0.62 11.93
N LEU A 398 34.21 0.35 11.75
CA LEU A 398 34.27 1.64 12.45
C LEU A 398 34.25 1.47 13.99
N LYS A 399 33.53 0.47 14.52
CA LYS A 399 33.51 0.15 15.97
C LYS A 399 34.76 -0.61 16.44
N LYS A 400 35.47 -1.32 15.56
CA LYS A 400 36.82 -1.85 15.84
C LYS A 400 37.84 -0.71 15.93
N GLU A 401 37.75 0.27 15.02
CA GLU A 401 38.67 1.40 14.92
C GLU A 401 38.48 2.41 16.06
N GLU A 402 37.24 2.82 16.35
CA GLU A 402 36.90 3.65 17.52
C GLU A 402 35.73 3.00 18.28
N SER A 403 36.00 2.46 19.47
CA SER A 403 34.98 1.81 20.31
C SER A 403 33.85 2.75 20.76
N THR A 404 34.11 4.06 20.78
CA THR A 404 33.15 5.15 21.08
C THR A 404 32.46 5.73 19.83
N VAL A 405 32.67 5.16 18.64
CA VAL A 405 32.09 5.68 17.40
C VAL A 405 30.56 5.75 17.46
N LYS A 406 30.01 6.79 16.82
CA LYS A 406 28.57 6.99 16.70
C LYS A 406 28.17 7.29 15.25
N VAL A 407 27.20 6.53 14.75
CA VAL A 407 26.77 6.52 13.36
C VAL A 407 25.29 6.87 13.26
N LEU A 408 24.91 7.73 12.31
CA LEU A 408 23.52 7.91 11.90
C LEU A 408 23.27 7.15 10.59
N VAL A 409 22.24 6.31 10.55
CA VAL A 409 21.82 5.60 9.34
C VAL A 409 20.49 6.17 8.87
N PHE A 410 20.47 6.76 7.67
CA PHE A 410 19.29 7.39 7.07
C PHE A 410 18.76 6.57 5.90
N SER A 411 17.42 6.41 5.85
CA SER A 411 16.68 5.89 4.71
C SER A 411 15.33 6.60 4.58
N THR A 412 14.81 6.63 3.35
CA THR A 412 13.41 6.92 3.04
C THR A 412 12.48 5.75 3.44
N TRP A 413 13.01 4.52 3.45
CA TRP A 413 12.24 3.28 3.68
C TRP A 413 12.34 2.79 5.12
N VAL A 414 11.28 3.01 5.92
CA VAL A 414 11.21 2.59 7.33
C VAL A 414 11.42 1.07 7.48
N GLU A 415 10.94 0.26 6.54
CA GLU A 415 11.11 -1.20 6.58
C GLU A 415 12.58 -1.63 6.40
N VAL A 416 13.34 -0.94 5.54
CA VAL A 416 14.79 -1.17 5.39
C VAL A 416 15.51 -0.89 6.72
N LEU A 417 15.11 0.17 7.43
CA LEU A 417 15.66 0.47 8.76
C LEU A 417 15.27 -0.58 9.82
N LYS A 418 14.10 -1.22 9.74
CA LYS A 418 13.77 -2.36 10.63
C LYS A 418 14.69 -3.55 10.38
N VAL A 419 14.89 -3.93 9.12
CA VAL A 419 15.81 -5.04 8.75
C VAL A 419 17.24 -4.70 9.17
N MET A 420 17.70 -3.47 8.92
CA MET A 420 19.01 -2.97 9.32
C MET A 420 19.22 -3.00 10.84
N ARG A 421 18.22 -2.60 11.64
CA ARG A 421 18.27 -2.68 13.11
C ARG A 421 18.48 -4.13 13.58
N ASN A 422 17.71 -5.07 13.02
CA ASN A 422 17.85 -6.49 13.35
C ASN A 422 19.23 -7.04 12.95
N ALA A 423 19.73 -6.67 11.77
CA ALA A 423 21.06 -7.06 11.30
C ALA A 423 22.17 -6.53 12.22
N LEU A 424 22.10 -5.26 12.64
CA LEU A 424 23.08 -4.66 13.53
C LEU A 424 23.03 -5.25 14.94
N ILE A 425 21.85 -5.52 15.50
CA ILE A 425 21.67 -6.18 16.81
C ILE A 425 22.27 -7.60 16.78
N ASN A 426 21.95 -8.41 15.76
CA ASN A 426 22.48 -9.77 15.60
C ASN A 426 24.01 -9.82 15.50
N ASN A 427 24.65 -8.69 15.16
CA ASN A 427 26.10 -8.53 15.01
C ASN A 427 26.75 -7.72 16.14
N GLY A 428 26.08 -7.53 17.29
CA GLY A 428 26.67 -6.92 18.49
C GLY A 428 26.81 -5.40 18.44
N ILE A 429 26.09 -4.74 17.54
CA ILE A 429 25.99 -3.28 17.48
C ILE A 429 24.71 -2.85 18.20
N SER A 430 24.85 -2.03 19.25
CA SER A 430 23.68 -1.49 19.95
C SER A 430 23.00 -0.43 19.07
N THR A 431 21.72 -0.65 18.75
CA THR A 431 20.96 0.20 17.82
C THR A 431 19.51 0.44 18.25
N GLU A 432 18.98 1.60 17.89
CA GLU A 432 17.56 1.94 18.01
C GLU A 432 17.05 2.55 16.70
N LEU A 433 15.78 2.27 16.39
CA LEU A 433 15.04 2.98 15.34
C LEU A 433 14.29 4.15 15.95
N LEU A 434 14.55 5.36 15.46
CA LEU A 434 13.91 6.58 15.96
C LEU A 434 12.44 6.62 15.53
N SER A 435 11.52 6.64 16.51
CA SER A 435 10.09 6.89 16.28
C SER A 435 9.65 8.17 16.99
N ILE A 436 8.47 8.69 16.62
CA ILE A 436 7.90 9.89 17.28
C ILE A 436 7.65 9.62 18.78
N GLN A 437 7.20 8.40 19.11
CA GLN A 437 6.88 7.99 20.48
C GLN A 437 8.15 7.76 21.33
N SER A 438 9.20 7.18 20.74
CA SER A 438 10.45 6.86 21.46
C SER A 438 11.46 8.00 21.50
N LEU A 439 11.21 9.10 20.76
CA LEU A 439 12.18 10.13 20.40
C LEU A 439 13.07 10.60 21.57
N LYS A 440 12.47 11.11 22.66
CA LYS A 440 13.23 11.63 23.81
C LYS A 440 14.14 10.56 24.44
N LYS A 441 13.66 9.31 24.54
CA LYS A 441 14.39 8.18 25.16
C LYS A 441 15.54 7.70 24.26
N CYS A 442 15.29 7.50 22.96
CA CYS A 442 16.33 7.09 22.00
C CYS A 442 17.43 8.14 21.84
N LEU A 443 17.07 9.44 21.82
CA LEU A 443 18.04 10.53 21.77
C LEU A 443 18.91 10.59 23.03
N ALA A 444 18.33 10.43 24.22
CA ALA A 444 19.09 10.39 25.47
C ALA A 444 20.11 9.23 25.47
N LYS A 445 19.67 8.00 25.18
CA LYS A 445 20.55 6.83 25.05
C LYS A 445 21.72 7.05 24.07
N PHE A 446 21.43 7.65 22.91
CA PHE A 446 22.44 7.92 21.88
C PHE A 446 23.46 8.96 22.33
N LYS A 447 23.03 10.02 23.01
CA LYS A 447 23.95 11.01 23.59
C LYS A 447 24.80 10.40 24.70
N ASN A 448 24.19 9.61 25.60
CA ASN A 448 24.88 8.86 26.68
C ASN A 448 25.94 7.87 26.16
N GLY A 449 25.80 7.36 24.93
CA GLY A 449 26.72 6.36 24.36
C GLY A 449 26.29 4.91 24.52
N GLU A 450 25.06 4.65 24.97
CA GLU A 450 24.47 3.30 25.04
C GLU A 450 24.27 2.68 23.64
N ILE A 451 24.20 3.52 22.59
CA ILE A 451 23.87 3.17 21.21
C ILE A 451 25.04 3.56 20.29
N THR A 452 25.57 2.59 19.54
CA THR A 452 26.58 2.84 18.48
C THR A 452 25.93 3.43 17.22
N ALA A 453 24.79 2.89 16.75
CA ALA A 453 24.14 3.39 15.53
C ALA A 453 22.65 3.71 15.75
N LEU A 454 22.26 4.93 15.41
CA LEU A 454 20.87 5.40 15.46
C LEU A 454 20.30 5.40 14.04
N LEU A 455 19.12 4.81 13.86
CA LEU A 455 18.46 4.69 12.56
C LEU A 455 17.33 5.72 12.46
N LEU A 456 17.35 6.55 11.42
CA LEU A 456 16.43 7.67 11.23
C LEU A 456 15.72 7.59 9.86
N PRO A 457 14.38 7.54 9.84
CA PRO A 457 13.61 7.88 8.65
C PRO A 457 13.89 9.33 8.24
N ILE A 458 14.19 9.58 6.96
CA ILE A 458 14.54 10.92 6.45
C ILE A 458 13.40 11.92 6.68
N SER A 459 12.14 11.48 6.63
CA SER A 459 10.96 12.29 6.98
C SER A 459 10.94 12.80 8.44
N LEU A 460 11.60 12.10 9.38
CA LEU A 460 11.84 12.58 10.75
C LEU A 460 13.12 13.42 10.87
N GLY A 461 14.03 13.33 9.89
CA GLY A 461 15.20 14.19 9.75
C GLY A 461 14.88 15.68 9.61
N SER A 462 13.67 16.03 9.17
CA SER A 462 13.13 17.40 9.10
C SER A 462 13.12 18.15 10.43
N LYS A 463 12.94 17.45 11.56
CA LYS A 463 12.58 18.03 12.87
C LYS A 463 13.71 18.72 13.66
N GLY A 464 14.62 19.41 12.98
CA GLY A 464 15.58 20.33 13.61
C GLY A 464 16.68 19.72 14.50
N LEU A 465 16.77 18.39 14.60
CA LEU A 465 17.59 17.64 15.56
C LEU A 465 19.08 18.09 15.57
N ASN A 466 19.72 17.96 16.72
CA ASN A 466 21.14 18.25 16.92
C ASN A 466 21.86 17.00 17.42
N LEU A 467 22.72 16.42 16.57
CA LEU A 467 23.32 15.08 16.73
C LEU A 467 24.85 15.11 16.51
N ILE A 468 25.50 16.18 16.98
CA ILE A 468 26.97 16.37 16.96
C ILE A 468 27.76 15.25 17.67
N GLU A 469 27.11 14.38 18.44
CA GLU A 469 27.76 13.22 19.05
C GLU A 469 28.14 12.15 18.01
N ALA A 470 27.52 12.16 16.82
CA ALA A 470 27.88 11.28 15.71
C ALA A 470 29.05 11.82 14.90
N THR A 471 29.81 10.93 14.24
CA THR A 471 30.88 11.30 13.29
C THR A 471 30.63 10.80 11.87
N HIS A 472 29.83 9.74 11.71
CA HIS A 472 29.52 9.15 10.40
C HIS A 472 28.04 9.25 10.06
N VAL A 473 27.76 9.65 8.81
CA VAL A 473 26.48 9.50 8.14
C VAL A 473 26.57 8.26 7.24
N VAL A 474 25.56 7.40 7.28
CA VAL A 474 25.31 6.36 6.28
C VAL A 474 23.99 6.68 5.58
N LEU A 475 24.04 6.88 4.26
CA LEU A 475 22.86 6.97 3.40
C LEU A 475 22.65 5.61 2.73
N THR A 476 21.52 4.96 3.03
CA THR A 476 21.24 3.61 2.50
C THR A 476 20.89 3.62 1.01
N GLU A 477 20.41 4.74 0.47
CA GLU A 477 20.16 4.92 -0.96
C GLU A 477 20.43 6.37 -1.40
N PRO A 478 20.73 6.63 -2.69
CA PRO A 478 20.83 7.99 -3.22
C PRO A 478 19.48 8.70 -3.18
N LEU A 479 19.47 9.95 -2.71
CA LEU A 479 18.25 10.74 -2.52
C LEU A 479 17.94 11.56 -3.77
N LEU A 480 16.67 11.60 -4.18
CA LEU A 480 16.18 12.39 -5.33
C LEU A 480 16.48 13.90 -5.19
N ASN A 481 16.43 14.40 -3.96
CA ASN A 481 16.57 15.81 -3.62
C ASN A 481 17.87 16.04 -2.80
N PRO A 482 18.88 16.72 -3.36
CA PRO A 482 20.10 17.06 -2.61
C PRO A 482 19.88 17.92 -1.37
N ALA A 483 18.77 18.68 -1.28
CA ALA A 483 18.49 19.48 -0.08
C ALA A 483 18.16 18.61 1.15
N ASP A 484 17.50 17.45 0.96
CA ASP A 484 17.25 16.49 2.05
C ASP A 484 18.55 15.83 2.51
N GLU A 485 19.50 15.61 1.59
CA GLU A 485 20.83 15.12 1.94
C GLU A 485 21.62 16.13 2.77
N LEU A 486 21.70 17.38 2.31
CA LEU A 486 22.37 18.47 3.02
C LEU A 486 21.73 18.71 4.39
N GLN A 487 20.40 18.59 4.50
CA GLN A 487 19.69 18.70 5.77
C GLN A 487 20.03 17.54 6.72
N ALA A 488 20.14 16.30 6.23
CA ALA A 488 20.54 15.14 7.02
C ALA A 488 21.99 15.27 7.53
N ILE A 489 22.92 15.67 6.65
CA ILE A 489 24.32 15.94 7.00
C ILE A 489 24.41 17.07 8.04
N GLY A 490 23.64 18.15 7.86
CA GLY A 490 23.54 19.29 8.78
C GLY A 490 22.96 18.99 10.18
N ARG A 491 22.54 17.74 10.45
CA ARG A 491 22.24 17.27 11.82
C ARG A 491 23.50 16.96 12.63
N ILE A 492 24.61 16.66 11.94
CA ILE A 492 25.92 16.34 12.53
C ILE A 492 26.94 17.44 12.23
N HIS A 493 27.01 17.87 10.96
CA HIS A 493 27.94 18.91 10.51
C HIS A 493 27.41 20.29 10.87
N ARG A 494 27.56 20.65 12.16
CA ARG A 494 26.97 21.84 12.78
C ARG A 494 27.92 22.43 13.81
N ILE A 495 27.77 23.73 14.09
CA ILE A 495 28.53 24.44 15.13
C ILE A 495 28.42 23.65 16.46
N GLY A 496 29.58 23.26 17.02
CA GLY A 496 29.69 22.38 18.18
C GLY A 496 30.31 21.01 17.86
N GLN A 497 30.32 20.58 16.61
CA GLN A 497 31.11 19.42 16.16
C GLN A 497 32.61 19.77 16.16
N THR A 498 33.45 18.86 16.66
CA THR A 498 34.91 19.01 16.75
C THR A 498 35.68 17.89 16.01
N LYS A 499 35.04 16.77 15.69
CA LYS A 499 35.59 15.69 14.85
C LYS A 499 35.17 15.86 13.38
N PRO A 500 35.96 15.40 12.40
CA PRO A 500 35.55 15.39 11.00
C PRO A 500 34.28 14.57 10.79
N THR A 501 33.36 15.07 9.97
CA THR A 501 32.12 14.37 9.60
C THR A 501 32.32 13.62 8.28
N ILE A 502 32.07 12.31 8.27
CA ILE A 502 32.28 11.44 7.10
C ILE A 502 30.94 10.92 6.60
N VAL A 503 30.68 11.04 5.29
CA VAL A 503 29.41 10.66 4.66
C VAL A 503 29.63 9.46 3.73
N HIS A 504 29.02 8.33 4.09
CA HIS A 504 29.05 7.09 3.32
C HIS A 504 27.77 6.95 2.51
N LYS A 505 27.87 6.90 1.18
CA LYS A 505 26.71 6.74 0.27
C LYS A 505 26.72 5.33 -0.33
N PHE A 506 25.64 4.57 -0.14
CA PHE A 506 25.52 3.21 -0.67
C PHE A 506 24.68 3.17 -1.95
N VAL A 507 25.29 2.70 -3.04
CA VAL A 507 24.73 2.67 -4.40
C VAL A 507 25.04 1.30 -5.02
N VAL A 508 24.03 0.60 -5.54
CA VAL A 508 24.23 -0.67 -6.24
C VAL A 508 24.52 -0.45 -7.72
N LYS A 509 25.69 -0.90 -8.19
CA LYS A 509 26.14 -0.81 -9.60
C LYS A 509 25.19 -1.53 -10.55
N SER A 510 25.08 -1.03 -11.78
CA SER A 510 24.21 -1.54 -12.84
C SER A 510 22.72 -1.58 -12.46
N THR A 511 22.28 -0.68 -11.59
CA THR A 511 20.87 -0.52 -11.19
C THR A 511 20.39 0.93 -11.33
N ILE A 512 19.08 1.14 -11.15
CA ILE A 512 18.47 2.47 -11.10
C ILE A 512 19.12 3.40 -10.05
N GLU A 513 19.71 2.86 -8.99
CA GLU A 513 20.42 3.67 -7.99
C GLU A 513 21.67 4.33 -8.56
N GLU A 514 22.42 3.64 -9.43
CA GLU A 514 23.61 4.21 -10.08
C GLU A 514 23.20 5.34 -11.04
N SER A 515 22.15 5.14 -11.83
CA SER A 515 21.57 6.18 -12.68
C SER A 515 21.09 7.39 -11.87
N LEU A 516 20.44 7.16 -10.72
CA LEU A 516 19.95 8.23 -9.85
C LEU A 516 21.09 8.99 -9.15
N TYR A 517 22.13 8.30 -8.70
CA TYR A 517 23.33 8.92 -8.13
C TYR A 517 24.10 9.74 -9.16
N GLN A 518 24.19 9.26 -10.40
CA GLN A 518 24.80 10.02 -11.50
C GLN A 518 23.98 11.29 -11.82
N ALA A 519 22.66 11.19 -11.93
CA ALA A 519 21.79 12.33 -12.22
C ALA A 519 21.88 13.43 -11.15
N THR A 520 21.89 13.05 -9.86
CA THR A 520 21.96 14.03 -8.76
C THR A 520 23.33 14.68 -8.61
N ASN A 521 24.43 13.93 -8.80
CA ASN A 521 25.78 14.53 -8.83
C ASN A 521 26.02 15.41 -10.06
N GLN A 522 25.52 15.04 -11.25
CA GLN A 522 25.72 15.83 -12.47
C GLN A 522 24.98 17.19 -12.40
N ASN A 523 23.78 17.21 -11.82
CA ASN A 523 23.01 18.45 -11.67
C ASN A 523 23.61 19.43 -10.64
N ALA A 524 24.37 18.95 -9.65
CA ALA A 524 25.04 19.79 -8.67
C ALA A 524 26.01 20.82 -9.29
N ALA A 525 26.61 20.51 -10.45
CA ALA A 525 27.49 21.44 -11.19
C ALA A 525 26.72 22.46 -12.06
N ASN A 526 25.42 22.25 -12.30
CA ASN A 526 24.58 23.12 -13.13
C ASN A 526 23.63 24.01 -12.33
N TRP A 527 23.35 23.69 -11.06
CA TRP A 527 22.40 24.44 -10.22
C TRP A 527 22.78 25.91 -9.95
N ASP A 528 24.06 26.27 -10.06
CA ASP A 528 24.55 27.64 -9.85
C ASP A 528 24.52 28.51 -11.13
N LYS A 529 23.82 28.03 -12.18
CA LYS A 529 23.53 28.76 -13.41
C LYS A 529 22.02 28.77 -13.67
N LYS A 530 21.54 29.90 -14.18
CA LYS A 530 20.13 30.05 -14.55
C LYS A 530 19.76 29.06 -15.66
N ASP A 531 18.52 28.60 -15.60
CA ASP A 531 17.85 27.74 -16.59
C ASP A 531 18.37 26.29 -16.66
N PRO A 532 17.97 25.41 -15.71
CA PRO A 532 18.21 23.97 -15.83
C PRO A 532 17.39 23.34 -16.97
N PRO A 533 17.86 22.24 -17.60
CA PRO A 533 17.10 21.56 -18.65
C PRO A 533 15.79 20.96 -18.13
N ALA A 534 14.69 21.20 -18.85
CA ALA A 534 13.36 20.76 -18.42
C ALA A 534 13.14 19.25 -18.54
N LEU A 535 13.29 18.54 -17.41
CA LEU A 535 12.70 17.22 -17.20
C LEU A 535 11.32 17.39 -16.55
N ASN A 536 10.26 17.33 -17.36
CA ASN A 536 8.88 17.55 -16.91
C ASN A 536 8.36 16.41 -16.00
N VAL A 537 8.59 16.55 -14.70
CA VAL A 537 7.81 15.93 -13.62
C VAL A 537 7.56 16.98 -12.55
N GLU A 538 6.47 17.75 -12.69
CA GLU A 538 6.05 18.74 -11.69
C GLU A 538 5.58 18.02 -10.42
N ALA A 539 6.24 18.28 -9.29
CA ALA A 539 6.06 17.55 -8.03
C ALA A 539 5.92 18.51 -6.83
N ASP A 540 5.12 19.56 -6.98
CA ASP A 540 4.83 20.54 -5.93
C ASP A 540 3.44 20.34 -5.31
N SER A 541 3.40 20.22 -3.97
CA SER A 541 2.27 20.49 -3.03
C SER A 541 2.12 19.53 -1.83
N ILE A 542 3.21 19.22 -1.10
CA ILE A 542 3.12 18.62 0.26
C ILE A 542 3.98 19.37 1.29
N LEU A 543 3.74 20.68 1.45
CA LEU A 543 4.13 21.45 2.63
C LEU A 543 3.01 22.46 2.96
N GLU A 544 2.26 22.20 4.03
CA GLU A 544 1.51 23.14 4.90
C GLU A 544 0.36 22.41 5.63
N ALA A 545 0.66 21.83 6.80
CA ALA A 545 -0.28 21.54 7.90
C ALA A 545 0.44 20.70 8.97
N ASN A 546 0.95 21.34 10.04
CA ASN A 546 1.22 20.75 11.37
C ASN A 546 1.81 21.80 12.34
N GLU A 547 1.06 22.87 12.58
CA GLU A 547 1.15 23.64 13.82
C GLU A 547 -0.20 23.49 14.57
N ASP A 548 -0.28 23.96 15.82
CA ASP A 548 -1.48 23.93 16.68
C ASP A 548 -2.06 22.55 17.09
N ILE A 549 -1.28 21.74 17.82
CA ILE A 549 -1.81 21.06 19.03
C ILE A 549 -0.74 21.09 20.14
N ASP A 550 -0.97 21.87 21.18
CA ASP A 550 -0.41 21.65 22.52
C ASP A 550 -1.40 22.14 23.59
N ALA A 551 -1.20 21.70 24.84
CA ALA A 551 -1.96 22.04 26.04
C ALA A 551 -3.48 21.70 26.11
N ASN A 552 -3.78 20.72 26.97
CA ASN A 552 -4.99 20.55 27.82
C ASN A 552 -6.02 19.46 27.46
N CYS A 553 -5.75 18.23 27.93
CA CYS A 553 -6.70 17.53 28.80
C CYS A 553 -5.94 16.57 29.74
N SER A 554 -6.44 16.36 30.96
CA SER A 554 -5.81 15.51 31.97
C SER A 554 -5.90 14.02 31.61
N ILE A 555 -4.91 13.23 32.04
CA ILE A 555 -4.93 11.76 31.97
C ILE A 555 -5.44 11.22 33.32
N ASP A 556 -6.60 10.57 33.32
CA ASP A 556 -6.94 9.59 34.34
C ASP A 556 -6.47 8.20 33.88
N HIS A 557 -5.73 7.50 34.74
CA HIS A 557 -5.22 6.15 34.48
C HIS A 557 -6.14 5.10 35.12
N SER A 558 -6.64 4.15 34.32
CA SER A 558 -7.08 2.84 34.82
C SER A 558 -7.14 1.79 33.70
N ASN A 559 -6.79 0.56 34.06
CA ASN A 559 -7.03 -0.70 33.34
C ASN A 559 -6.26 -0.90 32.02
N GLU A 560 -4.99 -1.27 32.18
CA GLU A 560 -4.40 -2.35 31.36
C GLU A 560 -5.14 -3.66 31.66
N GLU A 561 -5.37 -4.52 30.66
CA GLU A 561 -5.29 -5.98 30.87
C GLU A 561 -5.15 -6.76 29.54
N ASN A 562 -4.07 -7.54 29.48
CA ASN A 562 -3.82 -8.81 28.79
C ASN A 562 -4.62 -9.19 27.52
N LEU A 563 -3.88 -9.40 26.43
CA LEU A 563 -4.12 -10.49 25.49
C LEU A 563 -2.77 -11.02 24.98
N GLU A 564 -2.49 -12.29 25.28
CA GLU A 564 -1.22 -12.95 24.96
C GLU A 564 -1.16 -13.47 23.52
N LEU A 565 0.06 -13.77 23.06
CA LEU A 565 0.33 -14.37 21.76
C LEU A 565 0.13 -15.90 21.83
N GLN A 566 -0.41 -16.50 20.77
CA GLN A 566 -0.32 -17.94 20.53
C GLN A 566 0.24 -18.23 19.14
N GLU A 567 1.15 -19.20 19.09
CA GLU A 567 1.84 -19.70 17.90
C GLU A 567 1.11 -20.93 17.28
N PRO A 568 1.44 -21.35 16.04
CA PRO A 568 0.56 -22.20 15.25
C PRO A 568 0.53 -23.68 15.68
N PHE A 569 -0.62 -24.32 15.47
CA PHE A 569 -0.87 -25.73 15.77
C PHE A 569 -0.13 -26.71 14.85
N THR A 570 0.36 -27.80 15.44
CA THR A 570 0.91 -28.98 14.75
C THR A 570 -0.14 -30.10 14.62
N ASN A 571 -0.11 -30.86 13.53
CA ASN A 571 -0.94 -32.06 13.35
C ASN A 571 -0.53 -33.22 14.26
N SER A 572 -1.52 -33.98 14.75
CA SER A 572 -1.35 -35.38 15.18
C SER A 572 -2.66 -36.15 15.01
N HIS A 573 -2.60 -37.36 14.45
CA HIS A 573 -3.76 -38.25 14.28
C HIS A 573 -4.24 -38.89 15.59
N ASN A 574 -5.49 -39.37 15.56
CA ASN A 574 -6.12 -40.49 16.27
C ASN A 574 -7.42 -40.09 16.99
N SER A 575 -8.47 -40.91 17.06
CA SER A 575 -8.89 -42.09 16.27
C SER A 575 -10.26 -42.52 16.80
N GLU A 576 -11.19 -42.90 15.93
CA GLU A 576 -12.33 -43.81 16.21
C GLU A 576 -13.25 -43.55 17.43
N SER A 577 -14.56 -43.46 17.17
CA SER A 577 -15.46 -44.60 17.51
C SER A 577 -16.92 -44.38 17.09
N ASN A 578 -17.55 -45.49 16.68
CA ASN A 578 -18.98 -45.84 16.82
C ASN A 578 -20.04 -45.11 15.95
N ILE A 579 -20.70 -45.84 15.03
CA ILE A 579 -22.03 -46.50 15.15
C ILE A 579 -23.20 -45.53 14.87
N SER A 580 -24.21 -45.79 14.03
CA SER A 580 -24.44 -46.70 12.88
C SER A 580 -25.69 -46.15 12.11
N ASP A 581 -26.44 -46.77 11.19
CA ASP A 581 -26.57 -48.15 10.68
C ASP A 581 -27.36 -48.18 9.34
N THR A 582 -27.45 -49.34 8.67
CA THR A 582 -28.39 -49.71 7.57
C THR A 582 -28.36 -48.85 6.26
N GLU A 583 -28.74 -49.32 5.07
CA GLU A 583 -29.21 -50.63 4.57
C GLU A 583 -28.98 -50.77 3.04
N ASN A 584 -28.83 -52.01 2.54
CA ASN A 584 -29.17 -52.47 1.16
C ASN A 584 -28.51 -51.80 -0.09
N SER A 585 -28.28 -52.47 -1.23
CA SER A 585 -28.44 -53.89 -1.64
C SER A 585 -27.73 -54.15 -2.99
N SER A 586 -27.30 -55.41 -3.25
CA SER A 586 -27.03 -56.02 -4.59
C SER A 586 -25.96 -55.37 -5.51
N SER A 587 -25.20 -56.09 -6.34
CA SER A 587 -25.12 -57.54 -6.64
C SER A 587 -23.75 -57.92 -7.24
N SER A 588 -23.46 -59.22 -7.22
CA SER A 588 -22.43 -59.98 -7.96
C SER A 588 -21.83 -59.35 -9.24
N GLU A 589 -20.51 -59.49 -9.41
CA GLU A 589 -19.93 -60.52 -10.31
C GLU A 589 -18.47 -60.82 -9.95
N SER A 590 -17.87 -61.86 -10.56
CA SER A 590 -16.57 -62.45 -10.23
C SER A 590 -15.52 -62.24 -11.31
N ILE A 591 -14.23 -62.49 -11.01
CA ILE A 591 -13.30 -63.36 -11.79
C ILE A 591 -11.84 -63.28 -11.27
N SER A 592 -11.17 -64.45 -11.29
CA SER A 592 -9.72 -64.75 -11.19
C SER A 592 -8.83 -64.03 -10.16
N GLU A 593 -8.35 -64.82 -9.20
CA GLU A 593 -6.95 -64.76 -8.74
C GLU A 593 -6.03 -65.27 -9.87
N GLU A 594 -4.79 -64.77 -9.95
CA GLU A 594 -3.66 -65.55 -10.48
C GLU A 594 -2.36 -65.05 -9.82
N GLU A 595 -1.52 -65.98 -9.36
CA GLU A 595 -0.25 -65.69 -8.67
C GLU A 595 0.91 -65.47 -9.67
N MET A 596 2.07 -64.98 -9.19
CA MET A 596 3.32 -65.77 -9.14
C MET A 596 4.61 -64.92 -9.23
N ASP A 597 5.31 -64.88 -8.09
CA ASP A 597 6.77 -64.86 -7.86
C ASP A 597 7.77 -63.80 -8.36
N MET A 598 8.73 -63.57 -7.44
CA MET A 598 10.15 -63.15 -7.57
C MET A 598 10.49 -61.69 -7.94
#